data_AF-A0A4Q2XQ65-F1
#
_entry.id   AF-A0A4Q2XQ65-F1
#
_cell.length_a   1.000
_cell.length_b   1.000
_cell.length_c   1.000
_cell.angle_alpha   90.00
_cell.angle_beta   90.00
_cell.angle_gamma   90.00
#
_symmetry.space_group_name_H-M   'P 1'
#
loop_
_entity.id
_entity.type
_entity.pdbx_description
1 polymer ?
#
loop_
_entity_poly.entity_id
_entity_poly.type
_entity_poly.pdbx_seq_one_letter_code
_entity_poly.pdbx_strand_id
1 'polypeptide(L)'
;MHFVQFIILGIPLLSLAWWWWADRRLKRLGVGWKSRAALSLAVALMLGGFIWVLLGRGETVSTPVPAPLYALVLLWGLIFLPALALPSMLGWSLGAIVTRVFKRGRTPAPTSAEPGRWSRRKWLGTVATTLPVLAAYGTAAFSLPRMSRFRVLSMDVPIKDLPAALDGVRIAHLTDTHVGKFTRGKVLDDIVTATNGLDADLVLFTGDLIDNAIRD
;
A
#
# COMPACT_ATOMS: atom_id res chain seq x y z
N MET A 1 -7.81 -4.09 -18.64
CA MET A 1 -8.96 -3.48 -17.93
C MET A 1 -9.44 -4.30 -16.73
N HIS A 2 -9.52 -5.64 -16.82
CA HIS A 2 -10.05 -6.49 -15.73
C HIS A 2 -9.32 -6.39 -14.38
N PHE A 3 -7.99 -6.25 -14.38
CA PHE A 3 -7.20 -6.15 -13.14
C PHE A 3 -7.55 -4.90 -12.31
N VAL A 4 -7.72 -3.76 -12.96
CA VAL A 4 -8.07 -2.50 -12.29
C VAL A 4 -9.49 -2.56 -11.72
N GLN A 5 -10.44 -3.11 -12.48
CA GLN A 5 -11.81 -3.34 -12.01
C GLN A 5 -11.84 -4.28 -10.79
N PHE A 6 -11.01 -5.33 -10.80
CA PHE A 6 -10.85 -6.22 -9.66
C PHE A 6 -10.38 -5.48 -8.40
N ILE A 7 -9.41 -4.56 -8.51
CA ILE A 7 -8.94 -3.76 -7.37
C ILE A 7 -10.04 -2.80 -6.88
N ILE A 8 -10.69 -2.08 -7.79
CA ILE A 8 -11.72 -1.08 -7.49
C ILE A 8 -12.89 -1.71 -6.73
N LEU A 9 -13.33 -2.90 -7.15
CA LEU A 9 -14.43 -3.62 -6.50
C LEU A 9 -13.96 -4.46 -5.31
N GLY A 10 -12.78 -5.05 -5.40
CA GLY A 10 -12.24 -5.97 -4.41
C GLY A 10 -11.92 -5.32 -3.08
N ILE A 11 -11.30 -4.12 -3.08
CA ILE A 11 -10.92 -3.43 -1.84
C ILE A 11 -12.16 -3.10 -0.98
N PRO A 12 -13.23 -2.46 -1.51
CA PRO A 12 -14.44 -2.20 -0.74
C PRO A 12 -15.13 -3.48 -0.25
N LEU A 13 -15.28 -4.48 -1.13
CA LEU A 13 -15.94 -5.73 -0.79
C LEU A 13 -15.20 -6.47 0.34
N LEU A 14 -13.88 -6.61 0.22
CA LEU A 14 -13.07 -7.25 1.25
C LEU A 14 -13.06 -6.46 2.56
N SER A 15 -13.01 -5.13 2.49
CA SER A 15 -13.06 -4.25 3.67
C SER A 15 -14.35 -4.45 4.45
N LEU A 16 -15.50 -4.42 3.75
CA LEU A 16 -16.81 -4.58 4.36
C LEU A 16 -17.02 -6.01 4.88
N ALA A 17 -16.61 -7.03 4.13
CA ALA A 17 -16.69 -8.42 4.55
C ALA A 17 -15.86 -8.68 5.81
N TRP A 18 -14.63 -8.18 5.84
CA TRP A 18 -13.74 -8.31 6.99
C TRP A 18 -14.25 -7.52 8.19
N TRP A 19 -14.67 -6.27 8.00
CA TRP A 19 -15.25 -5.45 9.06
C TRP A 19 -16.46 -6.12 9.71
N TRP A 20 -17.42 -6.59 8.91
CA TRP A 20 -18.61 -7.28 9.40
C TRP A 20 -18.24 -8.55 10.16
N TRP A 21 -17.28 -9.32 9.65
CA TRP A 21 -16.77 -10.51 10.31
C TRP A 21 -16.12 -10.15 11.65
N ALA A 22 -15.22 -9.16 11.66
CA ALA A 22 -14.48 -8.72 12.84
C ALA A 22 -15.41 -8.15 13.92
N ASP A 23 -16.36 -7.29 13.55
CA ASP A 23 -17.34 -6.72 14.49
C ASP A 23 -18.17 -7.80 15.19
N ARG A 24 -18.65 -8.80 14.43
CA ARG A 24 -19.38 -9.95 15.00
C ARG A 24 -18.50 -10.76 15.96
N ARG A 25 -17.20 -10.88 15.69
CA ARG A 25 -16.24 -11.57 16.59
C ARG A 25 -16.00 -10.78 17.86
N LEU A 26 -15.74 -9.47 17.73
CA LEU A 26 -15.55 -8.58 18.87
C LEU A 26 -16.78 -8.57 19.78
N LYS A 27 -17.99 -8.55 19.20
CA LYS A 27 -19.25 -8.68 19.95
C LYS A 27 -19.32 -10.00 20.72
N ARG A 28 -18.94 -11.13 20.10
CA ARG A 28 -18.90 -12.46 20.77
C ARG A 28 -17.85 -12.56 21.86
N LEU A 29 -16.76 -11.80 21.75
CA LEU A 29 -15.69 -11.73 22.76
C LEU A 29 -16.00 -10.74 23.90
N GLY A 30 -17.18 -10.12 23.91
CA GLY A 30 -17.58 -9.16 24.93
C GLY A 30 -16.85 -7.81 24.83
N VAL A 31 -16.25 -7.50 23.67
CA VAL A 31 -15.58 -6.21 23.47
C VAL A 31 -16.61 -5.09 23.47
N GLY A 32 -16.33 -4.04 24.25
CA GLY A 32 -17.23 -2.89 24.42
C GLY A 32 -17.56 -2.18 23.11
N TRP A 33 -18.74 -1.55 23.08
CA TRP A 33 -19.27 -0.91 21.86
C TRP A 33 -18.37 0.22 21.34
N LYS A 34 -17.66 0.94 22.22
CA LYS A 34 -16.74 2.03 21.83
C LYS A 34 -15.61 1.54 20.93
N SER A 35 -14.97 0.42 21.25
CA SER A 35 -13.90 -0.15 20.43
C SER A 35 -14.40 -0.66 19.08
N ARG A 36 -15.62 -1.20 19.06
CA ARG A 36 -16.29 -1.63 17.83
C ARG A 36 -16.67 -0.45 16.95
N ALA A 37 -17.19 0.63 17.53
CA ALA A 37 -17.46 1.88 16.83
C ALA A 37 -16.17 2.50 16.26
N ALA A 38 -15.06 2.47 17.02
CA ALA A 38 -13.76 2.92 16.54
C ALA A 38 -13.26 2.10 15.34
N LEU A 39 -13.43 0.77 15.36
CA LEU A 39 -13.12 -0.08 14.19
C LEU A 39 -13.99 0.30 12.98
N SER A 40 -15.30 0.47 13.17
CA SER A 40 -16.21 0.89 12.10
C SER A 40 -15.83 2.24 11.52
N LEU A 41 -15.48 3.20 12.36
CA LEU A 41 -15.02 4.52 11.93
C LEU A 41 -13.70 4.41 11.15
N ALA A 42 -12.73 3.63 11.62
CA ALA A 42 -11.46 3.44 10.90
C ALA A 42 -11.68 2.83 9.50
N VAL A 43 -12.55 1.82 9.38
CA VAL A 43 -12.91 1.22 8.09
C VAL A 43 -13.62 2.22 7.20
N ALA A 44 -14.58 2.98 7.74
CA ALA A 44 -15.29 4.02 6.99
C ALA A 44 -14.35 5.12 6.48
N LEU A 45 -13.37 5.56 7.29
CA LEU A 45 -12.36 6.54 6.89
C LEU A 45 -11.46 6.00 5.78
N MET A 46 -11.05 4.73 5.84
CA MET A 46 -10.26 4.11 4.77
C MET A 46 -11.04 3.99 3.46
N LEU A 47 -12.33 3.62 3.53
CA LEU A 47 -13.20 3.58 2.36
C LEU A 47 -13.46 4.96 1.79
N GLY A 48 -13.69 5.97 2.63
CA GLY A 48 -13.83 7.36 2.21
C GLY A 48 -12.57 7.89 1.53
N GLY A 49 -11.40 7.59 2.09
CA GLY A 49 -10.10 7.90 1.48
C GLY A 49 -9.92 7.19 0.13
N PHE A 50 -10.32 5.92 0.02
CA PHE A 50 -10.28 5.18 -1.25
C PHE A 50 -11.20 5.79 -2.30
N ILE A 51 -12.42 6.18 -1.93
CA ILE A 51 -13.34 6.89 -2.82
C ILE A 51 -12.73 8.21 -3.28
N TRP A 52 -12.13 8.99 -2.38
CA TRP A 52 -11.45 10.24 -2.76
C TRP A 52 -10.30 10.00 -3.73
N VAL A 53 -9.51 8.93 -3.54
CA VAL A 53 -8.47 8.51 -4.50
C VAL A 53 -9.07 8.20 -5.88
N LEU A 54 -10.21 7.52 -5.95
CA LEU A 54 -10.88 7.21 -7.22
C LEU A 54 -11.45 8.47 -7.90
N LEU A 55 -12.13 9.33 -7.13
CA LEU A 55 -12.70 10.58 -7.65
C LEU A 55 -11.63 11.56 -8.13
N GLY A 56 -10.50 11.63 -7.43
CA GLY A 56 -9.34 12.43 -7.86
C GLY A 56 -8.65 11.86 -9.11
N ARG A 57 -8.75 10.54 -9.35
CA ARG A 57 -8.25 9.93 -10.60
C ARG A 57 -9.19 10.11 -11.78
N GLY A 58 -10.50 10.18 -11.54
CA GLY A 58 -11.49 10.46 -12.58
C GLY A 58 -11.70 11.95 -12.85
N GLU A 59 -10.79 12.82 -12.38
CA GLU A 59 -10.84 14.29 -12.47
C GLU A 59 -12.15 14.91 -11.96
N THR A 60 -12.94 14.15 -11.20
CA THR A 60 -14.22 14.60 -10.65
C THR A 60 -14.00 15.57 -9.50
N VAL A 61 -12.86 15.45 -8.82
CA VAL A 61 -12.46 16.30 -7.71
C VAL A 61 -11.06 16.85 -7.99
N SER A 62 -10.94 18.17 -8.09
CA SER A 62 -9.68 18.88 -8.39
C SER A 62 -8.72 18.95 -7.21
N THR A 63 -9.18 18.65 -5.98
CA THR A 63 -8.32 18.66 -4.80
C THR A 63 -7.47 17.39 -4.75
N PRO A 64 -6.13 17.51 -4.83
CA PRO A 64 -5.27 16.34 -4.84
C PRO A 64 -5.25 15.70 -3.46
N VAL A 65 -5.41 14.37 -3.41
CA VAL A 65 -5.24 13.61 -2.16
C VAL A 65 -3.81 13.80 -1.66
N PRO A 66 -3.61 14.25 -0.41
CA PRO A 66 -2.28 14.41 0.18
C PRO A 66 -1.46 13.13 0.07
N ALA A 67 -0.18 13.24 -0.30
CA ALA A 67 0.67 12.07 -0.58
C ALA A 67 0.70 11.02 0.56
N PRO A 68 0.79 11.40 1.85
CA PRO A 68 0.76 10.42 2.94
C PRO A 68 -0.57 9.66 3.04
N LEU A 69 -1.69 10.36 2.82
CA LEU A 69 -3.02 9.75 2.84
C LEU A 69 -3.22 8.82 1.64
N TYR A 70 -2.76 9.23 0.46
CA TYR A 70 -2.78 8.42 -0.75
C TYR A 70 -2.01 7.10 -0.53
N ALA A 71 -0.79 7.18 -0.01
CA ALA A 71 0.03 6.02 0.30
C ALA A 71 -0.63 5.12 1.36
N LEU A 72 -1.15 5.71 2.45
CA LEU A 72 -1.82 4.97 3.53
C LEU A 72 -3.01 4.16 3.00
N VAL A 73 -3.89 4.79 2.22
CA VAL A 73 -5.09 4.16 1.64
C VAL A 73 -4.72 3.01 0.70
N LEU A 74 -3.75 3.22 -0.20
CA LEU A 74 -3.34 2.19 -1.15
C LEU A 74 -2.60 1.04 -0.48
N LEU A 75 -1.65 1.34 0.41
CA LEU A 75 -0.94 0.31 1.16
C LEU A 75 -1.90 -0.51 2.02
N TRP A 76 -2.86 0.14 2.68
CA TRP A 76 -3.90 -0.56 3.43
C TRP A 76 -4.72 -1.47 2.53
N GLY A 77 -5.29 -0.94 1.44
CA GLY A 77 -6.18 -1.71 0.57
C GLY A 77 -5.49 -2.85 -0.19
N LEU A 78 -4.26 -2.64 -0.67
CA LEU A 78 -3.55 -3.60 -1.52
C LEU A 78 -2.72 -4.62 -0.73
N ILE A 79 -2.22 -4.25 0.45
CA ILE A 79 -1.28 -5.09 1.20
C ILE A 79 -1.87 -5.50 2.55
N PHE A 80 -2.16 -4.55 3.42
CA PHE A 80 -2.49 -4.87 4.82
C PHE A 80 -3.85 -5.50 4.99
N LEU A 81 -4.87 -5.00 4.29
CA LEU A 81 -6.22 -5.56 4.31
C LEU A 81 -6.22 -7.03 3.86
N PRO A 82 -5.72 -7.41 2.67
CA PRO A 82 -5.70 -8.83 2.29
C PRO A 82 -4.82 -9.69 3.19
N ALA A 83 -3.65 -9.19 3.61
CA ALA A 83 -2.75 -9.90 4.53
C ALA A 83 -3.36 -10.12 5.93
N LEU A 84 -4.26 -9.24 6.39
CA LEU A 84 -4.97 -9.39 7.65
C LEU A 84 -6.27 -10.18 7.48
N ALA A 85 -7.07 -9.83 6.49
CA ALA A 85 -8.43 -10.33 6.32
C ALA A 85 -8.47 -11.79 5.92
N LEU A 86 -7.69 -12.19 4.91
CA LEU A 86 -7.74 -13.56 4.41
C LEU A 86 -7.27 -14.57 5.47
N PRO A 87 -6.09 -14.40 6.13
CA PRO A 87 -5.65 -15.36 7.14
C PRO A 87 -6.54 -15.36 8.38
N SER A 88 -7.08 -14.22 8.81
CA SER A 88 -7.96 -14.17 9.98
C SER A 88 -9.29 -14.86 9.73
N MET A 89 -9.87 -14.72 8.53
CA MET A 89 -11.12 -15.35 8.15
C MET A 89 -10.95 -16.86 7.86
N LEU A 90 -9.88 -17.25 7.15
CA LEU A 90 -9.54 -18.64 6.82
C LEU A 90 -9.07 -19.43 8.05
N GLY A 91 -8.16 -18.86 8.84
CA GLY A 91 -7.68 -19.50 10.08
C GLY A 91 -8.81 -19.74 11.07
N TRP A 92 -9.78 -18.82 11.13
CA TRP A 92 -10.97 -19.01 11.94
C TRP A 92 -11.88 -20.12 11.40
N SER A 93 -12.16 -20.17 10.10
CA SER A 93 -13.03 -21.20 9.53
C SER A 93 -12.43 -22.60 9.73
N LEU A 94 -11.13 -22.75 9.53
CA LEU A 94 -10.38 -23.97 9.81
C LEU A 94 -10.40 -24.33 11.32
N GLY A 95 -10.12 -23.37 12.20
CA GLY A 95 -10.16 -23.58 13.65
C GLY A 95 -11.56 -23.96 14.16
N ALA A 96 -12.62 -23.41 13.55
CA ALA A 96 -13.99 -23.77 13.87
C ALA A 96 -14.33 -25.21 13.44
N ILE A 97 -13.81 -25.67 12.31
CA ILE A 97 -13.97 -27.05 11.84
C ILE A 97 -13.21 -28.00 12.77
N VAL A 98 -11.94 -27.73 13.04
CA VAL A 98 -11.08 -28.50 13.95
C VAL A 98 -11.73 -28.60 15.34
N THR A 99 -12.13 -27.49 15.95
CA THR A 99 -12.77 -27.52 17.27
C THR A 99 -14.09 -28.30 17.30
N ARG A 100 -14.89 -28.30 16.22
CA ARG A 100 -16.10 -29.13 16.13
C ARG A 100 -15.78 -30.62 16.02
N VAL A 101 -14.73 -30.98 15.29
CA VAL A 101 -14.25 -32.36 15.16
C VAL A 101 -13.69 -32.85 16.50
N PHE A 102 -12.86 -32.06 17.19
CA PHE A 102 -12.20 -32.46 18.43
C PHE A 102 -13.04 -32.27 19.71
N LYS A 103 -14.03 -31.36 19.74
CA LYS A 103 -14.98 -31.25 20.88
C LYS A 103 -16.08 -32.30 20.86
N ARG A 104 -16.17 -33.14 19.82
CA ARG A 104 -17.14 -34.25 19.76
C ARG A 104 -16.85 -35.37 20.78
N GLY A 105 -15.79 -35.26 21.59
CA GLY A 105 -15.44 -36.25 22.62
C GLY A 105 -14.80 -35.72 23.91
N ARG A 106 -14.99 -34.44 24.29
CA ARG A 106 -14.39 -33.90 25.54
C ARG A 106 -15.39 -33.15 26.43
N THR A 107 -15.63 -33.69 27.61
CA THR A 107 -16.31 -33.05 28.75
C THR A 107 -15.43 -31.90 29.29
N PRO A 108 -15.97 -30.70 29.59
CA PRO A 108 -15.14 -29.58 30.04
C PRO A 108 -14.78 -29.74 31.53
N ALA A 109 -13.49 -29.65 31.86
CA ALA A 109 -13.03 -29.44 33.23
C ALA A 109 -13.08 -27.94 33.60
N PRO A 110 -13.44 -27.57 34.84
CA PRO A 110 -13.55 -26.18 35.25
C PRO A 110 -12.15 -25.54 35.38
N THR A 111 -11.97 -24.36 34.78
CA THR A 111 -10.73 -23.58 34.90
C THR A 111 -11.02 -22.32 35.71
N SER A 112 -10.44 -22.24 36.90
CA SER A 112 -10.34 -21.01 37.69
C SER A 112 -9.42 -20.02 36.96
N ALA A 113 -9.97 -18.86 36.59
CA ALA A 113 -9.21 -17.77 35.97
C ALA A 113 -8.87 -16.72 37.03
N GLU A 114 -7.59 -16.58 37.36
CA GLU A 114 -7.13 -15.49 38.21
C GLU A 114 -7.19 -14.13 37.46
N PRO A 115 -7.75 -13.08 38.09
CA PRO A 115 -7.78 -11.74 37.51
C PRO A 115 -6.42 -11.06 37.62
N GLY A 116 -5.86 -10.60 36.49
CA GLY A 116 -4.69 -9.70 36.47
C GLY A 116 -3.58 -10.09 35.50
N ARG A 117 -3.44 -11.37 35.13
CA ARG A 117 -2.44 -11.80 34.14
C ARG A 117 -3.00 -11.70 32.73
N TRP A 118 -2.31 -10.96 31.87
CA TRP A 118 -2.70 -10.82 30.47
C TRP A 118 -2.70 -12.20 29.80
N SER A 119 -3.89 -12.69 29.42
CA SER A 119 -4.00 -14.05 28.88
C SER A 119 -3.23 -14.14 27.56
N ARG A 120 -2.56 -15.27 27.31
CA ARG A 120 -1.80 -15.51 26.06
C ARG A 120 -2.62 -15.17 24.82
N ARG A 121 -3.94 -15.44 24.84
CA ARG A 121 -4.85 -15.09 23.74
C ARG A 121 -5.06 -13.59 23.57
N LYS A 122 -5.13 -12.83 24.66
CA LYS A 122 -5.26 -11.36 24.62
C LYS A 122 -3.96 -10.73 24.13
N TRP A 123 -2.80 -11.23 24.57
CA TRP A 123 -1.49 -10.82 24.08
C TRP A 123 -1.33 -11.09 22.58
N LEU A 124 -1.59 -12.34 22.14
CA LEU A 124 -1.54 -12.72 20.72
C LEU A 124 -2.55 -11.93 19.88
N GLY A 125 -3.76 -11.67 20.41
CA GLY A 125 -4.76 -10.84 19.74
C GLY A 125 -4.30 -9.40 19.55
N THR A 126 -3.71 -8.78 20.58
CA THR A 126 -3.16 -7.42 20.48
C THR A 126 -1.97 -7.37 19.54
N VAL A 127 -1.03 -8.32 19.60
CA VAL A 127 0.10 -8.36 18.65
C VAL A 127 -0.41 -8.53 17.21
N ALA A 128 -1.37 -9.42 16.98
CA ALA A 128 -1.95 -9.65 15.66
C ALA A 128 -2.64 -8.42 15.06
N THR A 129 -3.22 -7.53 15.89
CA THR A 129 -3.87 -6.31 15.38
C THR A 129 -2.94 -5.12 15.28
N THR A 130 -1.96 -5.00 16.17
CA THR A 130 -1.12 -3.78 16.28
C THR A 130 0.11 -3.86 15.39
N LEU A 131 0.70 -5.05 15.23
CA LEU A 131 1.92 -5.23 14.44
C LEU A 131 1.74 -4.89 12.96
N PRO A 132 0.66 -5.29 12.26
CA PRO A 132 0.47 -4.93 10.85
C PRO A 132 0.30 -3.42 10.65
N VAL A 133 -0.40 -2.73 11.57
CA VAL A 133 -0.61 -1.27 11.49
C VAL A 133 0.71 -0.53 11.66
N LEU A 134 1.53 -0.94 12.63
CA LEU A 134 2.85 -0.36 12.84
C LEU A 134 3.79 -0.67 11.67
N ALA A 135 3.75 -1.88 11.13
CA ALA A 135 4.50 -2.24 9.93
C ALA A 135 4.09 -1.37 8.72
N ALA A 136 2.80 -1.10 8.55
CA ALA A 136 2.29 -0.22 7.49
C ALA A 136 2.83 1.20 7.59
N TYR A 137 2.65 1.83 8.75
CA TYR A 137 3.14 3.18 8.98
C TYR A 137 4.66 3.25 8.90
N GLY A 138 5.36 2.28 9.48
CA GLY A 138 6.82 2.21 9.44
C GLY A 138 7.36 2.07 8.01
N THR A 139 6.77 1.18 7.20
CA THR A 139 7.19 0.97 5.81
C THR A 139 6.89 2.20 4.95
N ALA A 140 5.74 2.84 5.14
CA ALA A 140 5.38 4.08 4.44
C ALA A 140 6.35 5.21 4.80
N ALA A 141 6.57 5.45 6.09
CA ALA A 141 7.49 6.48 6.58
C ALA A 141 8.93 6.26 6.09
N PHE A 142 9.37 5.01 5.98
CA PHE A 142 10.70 4.66 5.48
C PHE A 142 10.83 4.78 3.95
N SER A 143 9.77 4.49 3.21
CA SER A 143 9.79 4.44 1.75
C SER A 143 9.55 5.81 1.10
N LEU A 144 8.71 6.65 1.71
CA LEU A 144 8.35 7.97 1.18
C LEU A 144 9.58 8.86 0.88
N PRO A 145 10.60 8.98 1.74
CA PRO A 145 11.78 9.82 1.45
C PRO A 145 12.71 9.25 0.37
N ARG A 146 12.52 7.99 -0.03
CA ARG A 146 13.36 7.30 -1.01
C ARG A 146 12.77 7.35 -2.42
N MET A 147 11.46 7.57 -2.54
CA MET A 147 10.79 7.69 -3.84
C MET A 147 11.26 8.90 -4.65
N SER A 148 11.84 9.92 -4.00
CA SER A 148 12.35 11.13 -4.66
C SER A 148 13.83 11.08 -5.01
N ARG A 149 14.52 9.96 -4.80
CA ARG A 149 15.94 9.82 -5.12
C ARG A 149 16.13 9.10 -6.46
N PHE A 150 16.65 9.83 -7.45
CA PHE A 150 17.13 9.23 -8.69
C PHE A 150 18.63 8.90 -8.59
N ARG A 151 19.13 8.10 -9.53
CA ARG A 151 20.53 7.72 -9.65
C ARG A 151 20.96 7.89 -11.09
N VAL A 152 22.19 8.36 -11.31
CA VAL A 152 22.83 8.34 -12.62
C VAL A 152 23.53 7.00 -12.78
N LEU A 153 23.25 6.30 -13.88
CA LEU A 153 23.93 5.07 -14.27
C LEU A 153 24.67 5.35 -15.57
N SER A 154 25.98 5.09 -15.59
CA SER A 154 26.82 5.19 -16.78
C SER A 154 27.21 3.78 -17.24
N MET A 155 27.04 3.50 -18.52
CA MET A 155 27.42 2.23 -19.13
C MET A 155 27.84 2.44 -20.58
N ASP A 156 28.84 1.70 -21.03
CA ASP A 156 29.23 1.67 -22.43
C ASP A 156 28.36 0.66 -23.17
N VAL A 157 27.78 1.07 -24.30
CA VAL A 157 26.91 0.23 -25.12
C VAL A 157 27.65 -0.16 -26.39
N PRO A 158 28.20 -1.38 -26.49
CA PRO A 158 28.91 -1.82 -27.69
C PRO A 158 27.92 -2.06 -28.82
N ILE A 159 28.10 -1.33 -29.93
CA ILE A 159 27.28 -1.48 -31.13
C ILE A 159 28.14 -2.10 -32.23
N LYS A 160 27.70 -3.25 -32.75
CA LYS A 160 28.38 -3.92 -33.86
C LYS A 160 28.28 -3.03 -35.10
N ASP A 161 29.40 -2.89 -35.81
CA ASP A 161 29.50 -2.11 -37.05
C ASP A 161 29.15 -0.61 -36.87
N LEU A 162 29.41 -0.06 -35.67
CA LEU A 162 29.22 1.37 -35.40
C LEU A 162 30.17 2.22 -36.26
N PRO A 163 29.67 3.23 -36.99
CA PRO A 163 30.55 4.16 -37.71
C PRO A 163 31.55 4.82 -36.76
N ALA A 164 32.83 4.90 -37.15
CA ALA A 164 33.90 5.44 -36.30
C ALA A 164 33.63 6.88 -35.84
N ALA A 165 32.86 7.67 -36.60
CA ALA A 165 32.47 9.02 -36.22
C ALA A 165 31.49 9.08 -35.02
N LEU A 166 30.88 7.95 -34.65
CA LEU A 166 29.97 7.83 -33.51
C LEU A 166 30.62 7.13 -32.30
N ASP A 167 31.88 6.70 -32.43
CA ASP A 167 32.61 6.10 -31.32
C ASP A 167 32.86 7.15 -30.22
N GLY A 168 32.56 6.78 -28.98
CA GLY A 168 32.65 7.68 -27.83
C GLY A 168 31.53 8.72 -27.69
N VAL A 169 30.51 8.71 -28.55
CA VAL A 169 29.33 9.58 -28.39
C VAL A 169 28.63 9.27 -27.07
N ARG A 170 28.42 10.30 -26.25
CA ARG A 170 27.73 10.20 -24.96
C ARG A 170 26.28 10.61 -25.10
N ILE A 171 25.38 9.72 -24.70
CA ILE A 171 23.93 9.98 -24.70
C ILE A 171 23.42 10.01 -23.27
N ALA A 172 22.87 11.15 -22.84
CA ALA A 172 22.08 11.24 -21.62
C ALA A 172 20.66 10.76 -21.93
N HIS A 173 20.32 9.57 -21.45
CA HIS A 173 19.03 8.94 -21.73
C HIS A 173 18.09 9.10 -20.53
N LEU A 174 17.05 9.92 -20.70
CA LEU A 174 15.97 10.09 -19.73
C LEU A 174 14.75 9.30 -20.20
N THR A 175 14.17 8.50 -19.31
CA THR A 175 12.93 7.76 -19.61
C THR A 175 11.89 7.92 -18.53
N ASP A 176 10.62 7.91 -18.93
CA ASP A 176 9.44 7.87 -18.03
C ASP A 176 9.58 8.87 -16.87
N THR A 177 9.94 10.11 -17.22
CA THR A 177 10.19 11.16 -16.23
C THR A 177 8.90 11.52 -15.50
N HIS A 178 7.74 11.34 -16.15
CA HIS A 178 6.41 11.53 -15.56
C HIS A 178 6.33 12.85 -14.77
N VAL A 179 6.70 13.96 -15.44
CA VAL A 179 6.62 15.29 -14.85
C VAL A 179 5.18 15.54 -14.42
N GLY A 180 4.99 15.77 -13.13
CA GLY A 180 3.65 15.74 -12.54
C GLY A 180 3.68 15.56 -11.02
N LYS A 181 2.82 14.69 -10.50
CA LYS A 181 2.60 14.55 -9.04
C LYS A 181 3.87 14.15 -8.28
N PHE A 182 4.67 13.27 -8.86
CA PHE A 182 5.83 12.65 -8.21
C PHE A 182 7.17 13.29 -8.63
N THR A 183 7.32 13.67 -9.90
CA THR A 183 8.51 14.36 -10.43
C THR A 183 8.19 15.84 -10.63
N ARG A 184 8.50 16.67 -9.63
CA ARG A 184 8.24 18.13 -9.65
C ARG A 184 9.16 18.90 -8.70
N GLY A 185 9.26 20.21 -8.92
CA GLY A 185 10.07 21.13 -8.09
C GLY A 185 11.50 20.63 -7.95
N LYS A 186 12.00 20.52 -6.72
CA LYS A 186 13.38 20.14 -6.43
C LYS A 186 13.84 18.85 -7.14
N VAL A 187 12.98 17.82 -7.24
CA VAL A 187 13.37 16.56 -7.91
C VAL A 187 13.66 16.79 -9.38
N LEU A 188 12.85 17.62 -10.04
CA LEU A 188 13.05 17.98 -11.45
C LEU A 188 14.32 18.84 -11.60
N ASP A 189 14.53 19.82 -10.72
CA ASP A 189 15.72 20.66 -10.72
C ASP A 189 17.01 19.83 -10.55
N ASP A 190 16.97 18.84 -9.65
CA ASP A 190 18.07 17.93 -9.42
C ASP A 190 18.34 17.07 -10.67
N ILE A 191 17.31 16.56 -11.36
CA ILE A 191 17.43 15.79 -12.62
C ILE A 191 18.05 16.65 -13.72
N VAL A 192 17.57 17.89 -13.89
CA VAL A 192 18.10 18.83 -14.89
C VAL A 192 19.57 19.14 -14.60
N THR A 193 19.90 19.45 -13.35
CA THR A 193 21.28 19.73 -12.93
C THR A 193 22.19 18.53 -13.18
N ALA A 194 21.75 17.33 -12.80
CA ALA A 194 22.50 16.11 -13.04
C ALA A 194 22.72 15.86 -14.52
N THR A 195 21.66 15.98 -15.34
CA THR A 195 21.72 15.77 -16.80
C THR A 195 22.70 16.73 -17.47
N ASN A 196 22.60 18.01 -17.14
CA ASN A 196 23.50 19.05 -17.68
C ASN A 196 24.95 18.81 -17.25
N GLY A 197 25.19 18.23 -16.07
CA GLY A 197 26.53 17.88 -15.59
C GLY A 197 27.13 16.61 -16.17
N LEU A 198 26.42 15.87 -17.04
CA LEU A 198 26.97 14.68 -17.71
C LEU A 198 27.81 15.02 -18.95
N ASP A 199 27.77 16.27 -19.40
CA ASP A 199 28.41 16.74 -20.64
C ASP A 199 28.09 15.85 -21.86
N ALA A 200 26.85 15.33 -21.93
CA ALA A 200 26.46 14.43 -23.02
C ALA A 200 26.35 15.18 -24.36
N ASP A 201 26.69 14.50 -25.45
CA ASP A 201 26.58 15.03 -26.81
C ASP A 201 25.12 15.08 -27.28
N LEU A 202 24.29 14.14 -26.79
CA LEU A 202 22.84 14.12 -27.00
C LEU A 202 22.09 13.88 -25.69
N VAL A 203 20.97 14.58 -25.54
CA VAL A 203 19.95 14.26 -24.52
C VAL A 203 18.78 13.60 -25.22
N LEU A 204 18.49 12.36 -24.88
CA LEU A 204 17.40 11.58 -25.46
C LEU A 204 16.31 11.36 -24.41
N PHE A 205 15.08 11.74 -24.75
CA PHE A 205 13.90 11.42 -23.96
C PHE A 205 13.15 10.25 -24.60
N THR A 206 12.89 9.19 -23.84
CA THR A 206 12.04 8.06 -24.27
C THR A 206 10.92 7.81 -23.27
N GLY A 207 9.79 7.27 -23.70
CA GLY A 207 8.66 7.03 -22.80
C GLY A 207 7.96 8.33 -22.36
N ASP A 208 7.31 8.29 -21.21
CA ASP A 208 6.35 9.32 -20.81
C ASP A 208 7.04 10.51 -20.12
N LEU A 209 6.94 11.68 -20.74
CA LEU A 209 7.54 12.91 -20.21
C LEU A 209 6.64 13.59 -19.17
N ILE A 210 5.32 13.57 -19.33
CA ILE A 210 4.37 14.37 -18.53
C ILE A 210 3.15 13.50 -18.18
N ASP A 211 2.69 13.58 -16.92
CA ASP A 211 1.51 12.84 -16.43
C ASP A 211 0.16 13.53 -16.68
N ASN A 212 0.15 14.86 -16.86
CA ASN A 212 -1.06 15.67 -17.05
C ASN A 212 -1.00 16.47 -18.37
N ALA A 213 -2.15 16.71 -19.00
CA ALA A 213 -2.22 17.47 -20.24
C ALA A 213 -1.98 18.97 -20.00
N ILE A 214 -1.34 19.66 -20.96
CA ILE A 214 -1.06 21.11 -20.91
C ILE A 214 -2.35 21.98 -20.88
N ARG A 215 -3.53 21.36 -20.99
CA ARG A 215 -4.84 22.02 -20.90
C ARG A 215 -5.43 22.07 -19.49
N ASP A 216 -4.71 21.55 -18.50
CA ASP A 216 -4.97 21.76 -17.07
C ASP A 216 -4.27 23.02 -16.54
#